data_AF-X5UU47-F1
#
_entry.id   AF-X5UU47-F1
#
_cell.length_a   1.000
_cell.length_b   1.000
_cell.length_c   1.000
_cell.angle_alpha   90.00
_cell.angle_beta   90.00
_cell.angle_gamma   90.00
#
_symmetry.space_group_name_H-M   'P 1'
#
loop_
_entity.id
_entity.type
_entity.pdbx_description
1 polymer ?
#
loop_
_entity_poly.entity_id
_entity_poly.type
_entity_poly.pdbx_seq_one_letter_code
_entity_poly.pdbx_strand_id
1 'polypeptide(L)'
;MTSFASFSSRFGIAVLLVALADFFFYGQPAGITVLLFAILIAGAVVAVHPAALNSTRPWLKPAALFVALLPLAENVSPLSVAIAVVALVVFALSLSGRLRHGIARIAGQVALFLLAAPLRLIRDFFQWRRTVRRLGGRRIRLASIIVWVMPVTLGAVFLLLFGAANPVIEYWLSLIDLMKLLDLIQLARIVFWLFVIAGVWAFLRPRLPRFPRRLPPLTPPAAVAAPAATKPATTIEAVVFGKAAILRALIVFNALFALQTGLDAAYLWGGVALPDGLSYAAYAHRGAYPLIATALLAAGFVLAALRPGSETSGDPLIRRLVYAWVAQNIVLVISSILRLDLYIGVYALTYWRIAAFVWMGLVASGLALIIVRIALGKSNEWLLSANLATLSATLYACCFINFAAMIANFNVDHSLEMTGDGTPIDTEYLRSLGAAAMPALDRLYMHQFGNQTTCLADQIMIDDTIAEQKQWRAWSFRGWRLVQVLDKRGPLVLPPPTQPSQPSVPDR
;
A
#
# COMPACT_ATOMS: atom_id res chain seq x y z
N MET A 1 34.62 -20.91 14.86
CA MET A 1 34.43 -19.88 15.92
C MET A 1 33.89 -18.53 15.39
N THR A 2 34.31 -18.05 14.21
CA THR A 2 33.85 -16.77 13.60
C THR A 2 32.32 -16.63 13.40
N SER A 3 31.61 -17.73 13.15
CA SER A 3 30.14 -17.73 13.00
C SER A 3 29.38 -17.48 14.32
N PHE A 4 29.95 -17.81 15.48
CA PHE A 4 29.26 -17.72 16.78
C PHE A 4 29.33 -16.31 17.37
N ALA A 5 30.48 -15.65 17.25
CA ALA A 5 30.67 -14.25 17.65
C ALA A 5 29.76 -13.31 16.83
N SER A 6 29.63 -13.54 15.51
CA SER A 6 28.75 -12.72 14.66
C SER A 6 27.25 -12.95 14.89
N PHE A 7 26.84 -14.11 15.43
CA PHE A 7 25.45 -14.35 15.81
C PHE A 7 25.09 -13.60 17.10
N SER A 8 25.95 -13.67 18.10
CA SER A 8 25.74 -13.03 19.41
C SER A 8 25.71 -11.51 19.33
N SER A 9 26.62 -10.90 18.55
CA SER A 9 26.61 -9.45 18.29
C SER A 9 25.32 -8.97 17.59
N ARG A 10 24.84 -9.71 16.57
CA ARG A 10 23.59 -9.37 15.87
C ARG A 10 22.35 -9.53 16.76
N PHE A 11 22.36 -10.52 17.66
CA PHE A 11 21.30 -10.70 18.64
C PHE A 11 21.27 -9.54 19.65
N GLY A 12 22.43 -9.09 20.13
CA GLY A 12 22.51 -7.88 20.97
C GLY A 12 21.93 -6.64 20.29
N ILE A 13 22.28 -6.41 19.02
CA ILE A 13 21.73 -5.29 18.22
C ILE A 13 20.20 -5.42 18.06
N ALA A 14 19.69 -6.64 17.82
CA ALA A 14 18.26 -6.88 17.68
C ALA A 14 17.51 -6.59 18.98
N VAL A 15 18.03 -7.01 20.13
CA VAL A 15 17.44 -6.73 21.45
C VAL A 15 17.45 -5.23 21.76
N LEU A 16 18.55 -4.53 21.45
CA LEU A 16 18.62 -3.08 21.58
C LEU A 16 17.56 -2.38 20.74
N LEU A 17 17.39 -2.78 19.48
CA LEU A 17 16.36 -2.22 18.59
C LEU A 17 14.94 -2.51 19.08
N VAL A 18 14.69 -3.66 19.71
CA VAL A 18 13.39 -3.98 20.33
C VAL A 18 13.13 -3.06 21.53
N ALA A 19 14.11 -2.82 22.38
CA ALA A 19 13.98 -1.89 23.50
C ALA A 19 13.72 -0.45 23.04
N LEU A 20 14.40 0.00 21.98
CA LEU A 20 14.16 1.32 21.38
C LEU A 20 12.77 1.40 20.71
N ALA A 21 12.32 0.33 20.06
CA ALA A 21 10.97 0.27 19.49
C ALA A 21 9.89 0.34 20.56
N ASP A 22 10.10 -0.33 21.70
CA ASP A 22 9.21 -0.25 22.85
C ASP A 22 9.10 1.19 23.38
N PHE A 23 10.23 1.88 23.56
CA PHE A 23 10.27 3.28 23.98
C PHE A 23 9.63 4.26 22.97
N PHE A 24 9.70 3.95 21.67
CA PHE A 24 9.19 4.82 20.61
C PHE A 24 7.71 4.62 20.27
N PHE A 25 7.20 3.38 20.37
CA PHE A 25 5.89 3.04 19.81
C PHE A 25 4.90 2.46 20.82
N TYR A 26 5.35 1.86 21.93
CA TYR A 26 4.43 1.19 22.84
C TYR A 26 3.65 2.21 23.67
N GLY A 27 2.35 2.36 23.38
CA GLY A 27 1.48 3.35 24.04
C GLY A 27 1.85 4.80 23.76
N GLN A 28 2.54 5.07 22.65
CA GLN A 28 3.01 6.40 22.26
C GLN A 28 2.51 6.74 20.84
N PRO A 29 2.26 8.02 20.53
CA PRO A 29 1.87 8.43 19.19
C PRO A 29 3.00 8.22 18.18
N ALA A 30 2.62 7.99 16.93
CA ALA A 30 3.55 7.76 15.82
C ALA A 30 3.77 9.04 15.02
N GLY A 31 4.99 9.57 15.08
CA GLY A 31 5.42 10.74 14.31
C GLY A 31 6.87 10.57 13.86
N ILE A 32 7.71 11.54 14.19
CA ILE A 32 9.14 11.53 13.86
C ILE A 32 9.88 10.29 14.37
N THR A 33 9.37 9.63 15.42
CA THR A 33 9.91 8.37 15.95
C THR A 33 9.99 7.27 14.90
N VAL A 34 9.07 7.21 13.93
CA VAL A 34 9.11 6.23 12.84
C VAL A 34 10.31 6.47 11.93
N LEU A 35 10.59 7.73 11.59
CA LEU A 35 11.77 8.13 10.82
C LEU A 35 13.05 7.79 11.58
N LEU A 36 13.12 8.17 12.86
CA LEU A 36 14.28 7.90 13.71
C LEU A 36 14.55 6.39 13.80
N PHE A 37 13.50 5.59 13.99
CA PHE A 37 13.63 4.14 14.03
C PHE A 37 14.07 3.54 12.69
N ALA A 38 13.58 4.05 11.56
CA ALA A 38 14.05 3.65 10.24
C ALA A 38 15.55 3.95 10.04
N ILE A 39 16.02 5.10 10.52
CA ILE A 39 17.44 5.47 10.51
C ILE A 39 18.26 4.53 11.42
N LEU A 40 17.75 4.17 12.59
CA LEU A 40 18.41 3.21 13.49
C LEU A 40 18.53 1.82 12.85
N ILE A 41 17.49 1.34 12.18
CA ILE A 41 17.55 0.09 11.40
C ILE A 41 18.62 0.20 10.32
N ALA A 42 18.65 1.30 9.57
CA ALA A 42 19.65 1.52 8.52
C ALA A 42 21.08 1.52 9.09
N GLY A 43 21.30 2.20 10.21
CA GLY A 43 22.58 2.20 10.93
C GLY A 43 22.99 0.81 11.40
N ALA A 44 22.06 0.03 11.94
CA ALA A 44 22.29 -1.35 12.34
C ALA A 44 22.67 -2.24 11.14
N VAL A 45 22.01 -2.07 9.99
CA VAL A 45 22.34 -2.79 8.75
C VAL A 45 23.75 -2.46 8.26
N VAL A 46 24.16 -1.18 8.34
CA VAL A 46 25.50 -0.71 8.01
C VAL A 46 26.54 -1.31 8.97
N ALA A 47 26.29 -1.27 10.28
CA ALA A 47 27.18 -1.82 11.30
C ALA A 47 27.44 -3.33 11.12
N VAL A 48 26.45 -4.08 10.62
CA VAL A 48 26.59 -5.52 10.33
C VAL A 48 27.32 -5.81 9.01
N HIS A 49 27.38 -4.85 8.09
CA HIS A 49 28.01 -5.00 6.77
C HIS A 49 29.01 -3.87 6.46
N PRO A 50 30.06 -3.66 7.29
CA PRO A 50 30.96 -2.51 7.14
C PRO A 50 31.74 -2.52 5.82
N ALA A 51 32.06 -3.72 5.29
CA ALA A 51 32.75 -3.88 4.01
C ALA A 51 31.99 -3.31 2.80
N ALA A 52 30.68 -3.06 2.92
CA ALA A 52 29.86 -2.49 1.87
C ALA A 52 30.08 -0.97 1.67
N LEU A 53 30.77 -0.31 2.62
CA LEU A 53 31.15 1.11 2.55
C LEU A 53 32.52 1.34 1.89
N ASN A 54 33.26 0.31 1.48
CA ASN A 54 34.55 0.45 0.80
C ASN A 54 34.42 0.75 -0.72
N SER A 55 33.30 1.33 -1.15
CA SER A 55 33.09 1.71 -2.55
C SER A 55 33.62 3.13 -2.82
N THR A 56 33.91 3.46 -4.08
CA THR A 56 34.37 4.80 -4.52
C THR A 56 33.38 5.93 -4.19
N ARG A 57 32.10 5.61 -3.92
CA ARG A 57 31.07 6.56 -3.51
C ARG A 57 30.17 5.99 -2.41
N PRO A 58 30.63 5.94 -1.15
CA PRO A 58 29.89 5.27 -0.07
C PRO A 58 28.64 6.03 0.38
N TRP A 59 28.61 7.34 0.15
CA TRP A 59 27.53 8.23 0.59
C TRP A 59 26.26 8.14 -0.27
N LEU A 60 26.35 7.62 -1.51
CA LEU A 60 25.19 7.59 -2.43
C LEU A 60 24.04 6.71 -1.91
N LYS A 61 24.34 5.54 -1.34
CA LYS A 61 23.30 4.61 -0.85
C LYS A 61 22.57 5.17 0.37
N PRO A 62 23.27 5.69 1.41
CA PRO A 62 22.60 6.38 2.52
C PRO A 62 21.83 7.62 2.08
N ALA A 63 22.37 8.44 1.17
CA ALA A 63 21.66 9.61 0.67
C ALA A 63 20.37 9.24 -0.08
N ALA A 64 20.40 8.21 -0.92
CA ALA A 64 19.20 7.70 -1.60
C ALA A 64 18.16 7.17 -0.60
N LEU A 65 18.58 6.49 0.46
CA LEU A 65 17.68 6.06 1.53
C LEU A 65 17.09 7.26 2.26
N PHE A 66 17.89 8.27 2.60
CA PHE A 66 17.42 9.47 3.28
C PHE A 66 16.31 10.17 2.48
N VAL A 67 16.52 10.37 1.17
CA VAL A 67 15.49 10.90 0.27
C VAL A 67 14.23 10.04 0.32
N ALA A 68 14.36 8.71 0.23
CA ALA A 68 13.21 7.81 0.29
C ALA A 68 12.46 7.82 1.64
N LEU A 69 13.09 8.29 2.73
CA LEU A 69 12.50 8.41 4.05
C LEU A 69 11.85 9.78 4.32
N LEU A 70 12.07 10.80 3.47
CA LEU A 70 11.46 12.13 3.61
C LEU A 70 9.93 12.11 3.81
N PRO A 71 9.15 11.23 3.15
CA PRO A 71 7.73 11.08 3.44
C PRO A 71 7.37 10.90 4.92
N LEU A 72 8.21 10.22 5.70
CA LEU A 72 7.96 10.01 7.14
C LEU A 72 8.16 11.28 7.96
N ALA A 73 9.05 12.18 7.52
CA ALA A 73 9.24 13.48 8.15
C ALA A 73 8.04 14.41 7.88
N GLU A 74 7.51 14.33 6.66
CA GLU A 74 6.34 15.10 6.23
C GLU A 74 5.07 14.67 6.98
N ASN A 75 4.69 13.39 6.90
CA ASN A 75 3.56 12.84 7.63
C ASN A 75 3.66 11.31 7.75
N VAL A 76 3.41 10.77 8.95
CA VAL A 76 3.33 9.32 9.16
C VAL A 76 1.97 8.85 8.67
N SER A 77 1.97 8.03 7.63
CA SER A 77 0.78 7.44 7.02
C SER A 77 1.09 6.01 6.59
N PRO A 78 0.07 5.15 6.37
CA PRO A 78 0.31 3.79 5.87
C PRO A 78 1.16 3.78 4.58
N LEU A 79 0.96 4.77 3.71
CA LEU A 79 1.68 4.92 2.45
C LEU A 79 3.15 5.29 2.68
N SER A 80 3.45 6.29 3.52
CA SER A 80 4.84 6.68 3.82
C SER A 80 5.61 5.58 4.55
N VAL A 81 4.95 4.82 5.44
CA VAL A 81 5.52 3.63 6.07
C VAL A 81 5.82 2.53 5.04
N ALA A 82 4.91 2.27 4.10
CA ALA A 82 5.14 1.27 3.06
C ALA A 82 6.35 1.62 2.17
N ILE A 83 6.48 2.88 1.77
CA ILE A 83 7.65 3.37 1.01
C ILE A 83 8.93 3.20 1.82
N ALA A 84 8.91 3.58 3.11
CA ALA A 84 10.07 3.44 3.99
C ALA A 84 10.51 1.97 4.14
N VAL A 85 9.57 1.04 4.30
CA VAL A 85 9.85 -0.40 4.38
C VAL A 85 10.50 -0.90 3.07
N VAL A 86 9.92 -0.55 1.91
CA VAL A 86 10.50 -0.92 0.60
C VAL A 86 11.91 -0.34 0.45
N ALA A 87 12.11 0.94 0.79
CA ALA A 87 13.40 1.61 0.72
C ALA A 87 14.44 0.94 1.63
N LEU A 88 14.08 0.57 2.87
CA LEU A 88 14.94 -0.17 3.79
C LEU A 88 15.32 -1.56 3.25
N VAL A 89 14.39 -2.26 2.61
CA VAL A 89 14.69 -3.55 1.97
C VAL A 89 15.67 -3.38 0.82
N VAL A 90 15.42 -2.41 -0.07
CA VAL A 90 16.33 -2.10 -1.19
C VAL A 90 17.71 -1.71 -0.68
N PHE A 91 17.77 -0.88 0.35
CA PHE A 91 19.02 -0.46 1.00
C PHE A 91 19.78 -1.67 1.58
N ALA A 92 19.12 -2.51 2.37
CA ALA A 92 19.74 -3.71 2.96
C ALA A 92 20.23 -4.70 1.89
N LEU A 93 19.46 -4.90 0.81
CA LEU A 93 19.87 -5.74 -0.31
C LEU A 93 21.06 -5.13 -1.08
N SER A 94 21.09 -3.82 -1.26
CA SER A 94 22.17 -3.09 -1.94
C SER A 94 23.50 -3.13 -1.18
N LEU A 95 23.46 -3.12 0.16
CA LEU A 95 24.64 -3.26 1.01
C LEU A 95 25.15 -4.69 1.03
N SER A 96 24.26 -5.68 0.96
CA SER A 96 24.65 -7.08 0.90
C SER A 96 25.29 -7.54 -0.42
N GLY A 97 25.36 -6.64 -1.43
CA GLY A 97 25.88 -6.94 -2.77
C GLY A 97 24.98 -7.88 -3.60
N ARG A 98 23.71 -8.04 -3.20
CA ARG A 98 22.78 -9.02 -3.80
C ARG A 98 21.71 -8.38 -4.68
N LEU A 99 21.72 -7.06 -4.80
CA LEU A 99 20.77 -6.33 -5.62
C LEU A 99 21.08 -6.56 -7.10
N ARG A 100 20.10 -7.05 -7.85
CA ARG A 100 20.24 -7.21 -9.30
C ARG A 100 20.00 -5.89 -10.00
N HIS A 101 20.61 -5.71 -11.17
CA HIS A 101 20.35 -4.57 -12.04
C HIS A 101 18.97 -4.70 -12.72
N GLY A 102 18.20 -3.62 -12.73
CA GLY A 102 16.86 -3.52 -13.33
C GLY A 102 15.72 -3.43 -12.30
N ILE A 103 14.87 -2.40 -12.40
CA ILE A 103 13.79 -2.09 -11.46
C ILE A 103 12.83 -3.27 -11.29
N ALA A 104 12.43 -3.92 -12.38
CA ALA A 104 11.57 -5.10 -12.35
C ALA A 104 12.15 -6.26 -11.52
N ARG A 105 13.46 -6.50 -11.64
CA ARG A 105 14.14 -7.56 -10.87
C ARG A 105 14.26 -7.18 -9.40
N ILE A 106 14.53 -5.90 -9.12
CA ILE A 106 14.57 -5.38 -7.74
C ILE A 106 13.19 -5.56 -7.09
N ALA A 107 12.11 -5.21 -7.76
CA ALA A 107 10.75 -5.40 -7.25
C ALA A 107 10.46 -6.86 -6.90
N GLY A 108 10.84 -7.81 -7.77
CA GLY A 108 10.73 -9.24 -7.47
C GLY A 108 11.57 -9.69 -6.26
N GLN A 109 12.76 -9.12 -6.09
CA GLN A 109 13.62 -9.38 -4.91
C GLN A 109 13.03 -8.81 -3.62
N VAL A 110 12.42 -7.61 -3.68
CA VAL A 110 11.73 -6.98 -2.55
C VAL A 110 10.50 -7.79 -2.15
N ALA A 111 9.64 -8.15 -3.11
CA ALA A 111 8.46 -8.97 -2.84
C ALA A 111 8.84 -10.31 -2.19
N LEU A 112 9.85 -10.99 -2.73
CA LEU A 112 10.35 -12.23 -2.16
C LEU A 112 10.96 -12.03 -0.77
N PHE A 113 11.61 -10.90 -0.53
CA PHE A 113 12.17 -10.57 0.77
C PHE A 113 11.06 -10.42 1.81
N LEU A 114 10.03 -9.62 1.50
CA LEU A 114 8.91 -9.32 2.39
C LEU A 114 8.11 -10.59 2.72
N LEU A 115 7.80 -11.42 1.71
CA LEU A 115 7.13 -12.71 1.90
C LEU A 115 7.93 -13.66 2.80
N ALA A 116 9.26 -13.65 2.68
CA ALA A 116 10.12 -14.53 3.47
C ALA A 116 10.43 -13.97 4.87
N ALA A 117 10.24 -12.67 5.12
CA ALA A 117 10.70 -12.00 6.34
C ALA A 117 10.12 -12.61 7.64
N PRO A 118 8.80 -12.86 7.77
CA PRO A 118 8.22 -13.41 9.01
C PRO A 118 8.75 -14.81 9.34
N LEU A 119 9.04 -15.62 8.30
CA LEU A 119 9.48 -17.00 8.45
C LEU A 119 10.99 -17.13 8.72
N ARG A 120 11.77 -16.05 8.58
CA ARG A 120 13.24 -16.10 8.74
C ARG A 120 13.66 -16.35 10.17
N LEU A 121 13.04 -15.66 11.14
CA LEU A 121 13.37 -15.82 12.55
C LEU A 121 13.22 -17.30 12.96
N ILE A 122 12.09 -17.90 12.60
CA ILE A 122 11.76 -19.31 12.86
C ILE A 122 12.79 -20.22 12.21
N ARG A 123 13.08 -20.02 10.92
CA ARG A 123 13.99 -20.87 10.15
C ARG A 123 15.44 -20.79 10.65
N ASP A 124 15.92 -19.60 11.00
CA ASP A 124 17.28 -19.40 11.52
C ASP A 124 17.41 -19.92 12.95
N PHE A 125 16.36 -19.80 13.78
CA PHE A 125 16.31 -20.42 15.10
C PHE A 125 16.43 -21.95 15.03
N PHE A 126 15.68 -22.60 14.12
CA PHE A 126 15.79 -24.05 13.90
C PHE A 126 17.16 -24.46 13.36
N GLN A 127 17.77 -23.68 12.46
CA GLN A 127 19.12 -23.95 11.95
C GLN A 127 20.20 -23.78 13.03
N TRP A 128 20.15 -22.70 13.81
CA TRP A 128 21.04 -22.49 14.95
C TRP A 128 20.92 -23.64 15.94
N ARG A 129 19.70 -24.05 16.28
CA ARG A 129 19.45 -25.20 17.17
C ARG A 129 20.05 -26.50 16.60
N ARG A 130 19.95 -26.75 15.29
CA ARG A 130 20.59 -27.91 14.63
C ARG A 130 22.12 -27.85 14.69
N THR A 131 22.72 -26.67 14.54
CA THR A 131 24.18 -26.49 14.60
C THR A 131 24.72 -26.60 16.02
N VAL A 132 24.02 -26.05 17.02
CA VAL A 132 24.33 -26.22 18.46
C VAL A 132 24.24 -27.70 18.86
N ARG A 133 23.25 -28.43 18.35
CA ARG A 133 23.13 -29.89 18.54
C ARG A 133 24.32 -30.67 17.97
N ARG A 134 24.92 -30.21 16.87
CA ARG A 134 26.11 -30.84 16.26
C ARG A 134 27.42 -30.52 16.97
N LEU A 135 27.48 -29.40 17.68
CA LEU A 135 28.68 -28.91 18.39
C LEU A 135 28.72 -29.30 19.88
N GLY A 136 27.92 -30.29 20.31
CA GLY A 136 27.99 -30.83 21.68
C GLY A 136 27.50 -29.87 22.78
N GLY A 137 26.88 -28.75 22.42
CA GLY A 137 26.33 -27.79 23.40
C GLY A 137 25.23 -28.44 24.23
N ARG A 138 25.38 -28.41 25.56
CA ARG A 138 24.45 -28.87 26.61
C ARG A 138 23.00 -28.89 26.10
N ARG A 139 22.34 -30.05 26.21
CA ARG A 139 20.89 -30.20 26.00
C ARG A 139 20.16 -29.07 26.75
N ILE A 140 19.76 -28.00 26.08
CA ILE A 140 18.61 -27.22 26.54
C ILE A 140 17.44 -28.16 26.30
N ARG A 141 17.07 -28.87 27.37
CA ARG A 141 16.11 -29.97 27.35
C ARG A 141 14.72 -29.39 27.08
N LEU A 142 14.38 -29.19 25.82
CA LEU A 142 12.98 -29.07 25.42
C LEU A 142 12.20 -30.34 25.85
N ALA A 143 12.91 -31.47 25.94
CA ALA A 143 12.42 -32.69 26.58
C ALA A 143 12.03 -32.48 28.06
N SER A 144 12.70 -31.61 28.81
CA SER A 144 12.31 -31.29 30.18
C SER A 144 11.02 -30.49 30.25
N ILE A 145 10.79 -29.54 29.33
CA ILE A 145 9.51 -28.82 29.26
C ILE A 145 8.37 -29.76 28.85
N ILE A 146 8.61 -30.66 27.88
CA ILE A 146 7.64 -31.67 27.45
C ILE A 146 7.27 -32.65 28.58
N VAL A 147 8.22 -32.99 29.45
CA VAL A 147 7.97 -33.86 30.62
C VAL A 147 7.02 -33.21 31.63
N TRP A 148 6.95 -31.88 31.71
CA TRP A 148 5.99 -31.16 32.56
C TRP A 148 4.60 -30.99 31.95
N VAL A 149 4.43 -31.21 30.64
CA VAL A 149 3.13 -31.05 29.97
C VAL A 149 2.10 -31.98 30.60
N MET A 150 2.44 -33.27 30.75
CA MET A 150 1.52 -34.28 31.27
C MET A 150 1.14 -34.06 32.75
N PRO A 151 2.08 -33.81 33.69
CA PRO A 151 1.72 -33.50 35.08
C PRO A 151 0.88 -32.24 35.22
N VAL A 152 1.16 -31.20 34.42
CA VAL A 152 0.43 -29.93 34.50
C VAL A 152 -0.98 -30.05 33.90
N THR A 153 -1.15 -30.72 32.75
CA THR A 153 -2.50 -30.93 32.19
C THR A 153 -3.33 -31.85 33.09
N LEU A 154 -2.75 -32.93 33.59
CA LEU A 154 -3.45 -33.83 34.50
C LEU A 154 -3.80 -33.12 35.83
N GLY A 155 -2.86 -32.35 36.39
CA GLY A 155 -3.09 -31.53 37.58
C GLY A 155 -4.17 -30.46 37.38
N ALA A 156 -4.22 -29.81 36.21
CA ALA A 156 -5.27 -28.87 35.86
C ALA A 156 -6.64 -29.56 35.73
N VAL A 157 -6.70 -30.74 35.11
CA VAL A 157 -7.94 -31.54 35.03
C VAL A 157 -8.42 -31.95 36.42
N PHE A 158 -7.53 -32.41 37.30
CA PHE A 158 -7.89 -32.73 38.68
C PHE A 158 -8.35 -31.49 39.47
N LEU A 159 -7.68 -30.34 39.31
CA LEU A 159 -8.10 -29.09 39.94
C LEU A 159 -9.50 -28.65 39.48
N LEU A 160 -9.84 -28.82 38.20
CA LEU A 160 -11.18 -28.51 37.68
C LEU A 160 -12.24 -29.49 38.19
N LEU A 161 -11.94 -30.80 38.23
CA LEU A 161 -12.84 -31.81 38.79
C LEU A 161 -13.06 -31.61 40.29
N PHE A 162 -12.01 -31.26 41.04
CA PHE A 162 -12.13 -30.93 42.46
C PHE A 162 -12.82 -29.60 42.71
N GLY A 163 -12.62 -28.61 41.83
CA GLY A 163 -13.39 -27.37 41.83
C GLY A 163 -14.88 -27.64 41.68
N ALA A 164 -15.27 -28.48 40.71
CA ALA A 164 -16.68 -28.83 40.49
C ALA A 164 -17.29 -29.68 41.63
N ALA A 165 -16.48 -30.43 42.38
CA ALA A 165 -16.94 -31.31 43.45
C ALA A 165 -16.84 -30.69 44.86
N ASN A 166 -16.14 -29.56 45.03
CA ASN A 166 -15.90 -28.93 46.32
C ASN A 166 -16.13 -27.41 46.26
N PRO A 167 -17.17 -26.88 46.92
CA PRO A 167 -17.54 -25.46 46.84
C PRO A 167 -16.47 -24.50 47.40
N VAL A 168 -15.58 -24.98 48.28
CA VAL A 168 -14.44 -24.17 48.76
C VAL A 168 -13.43 -23.96 47.64
N ILE A 169 -13.09 -25.02 46.89
CA ILE A 169 -12.12 -24.96 45.79
C ILE A 169 -12.70 -24.16 44.62
N GLU A 170 -13.99 -24.31 44.34
CA GLU A 170 -14.72 -23.49 43.37
C GLU A 170 -14.59 -21.99 43.66
N TYR A 171 -14.78 -21.59 44.92
CA TYR A 171 -14.62 -20.21 45.37
C TYR A 171 -13.19 -19.69 45.13
N TRP A 172 -12.16 -20.45 45.53
CA TRP A 172 -10.76 -20.07 45.30
C TRP A 172 -10.41 -19.96 43.81
N LEU A 173 -10.94 -20.85 42.96
CA LEU A 173 -10.76 -20.77 41.51
C LEU A 173 -11.48 -19.56 40.90
N SER A 174 -12.65 -19.20 41.42
CA SER A 174 -13.43 -18.04 40.96
C SER A 174 -12.74 -16.70 41.25
N LEU A 175 -11.86 -16.64 42.25
CA LEU A 175 -11.02 -15.48 42.58
C LEU A 175 -9.85 -15.30 41.61
N ILE A 176 -9.47 -16.35 40.86
CA ILE A 176 -8.39 -16.29 39.87
C ILE A 176 -8.98 -15.81 38.54
N ASP A 177 -8.96 -14.50 38.35
CA ASP A 177 -9.34 -13.88 37.09
C ASP A 177 -8.19 -14.03 36.07
N LEU A 178 -8.30 -15.05 35.21
CA LEU A 178 -7.30 -15.35 34.18
C LEU A 178 -7.09 -14.17 33.22
N MET A 179 -8.12 -13.35 32.99
CA MET A 179 -8.01 -12.17 32.14
C MET A 179 -7.15 -11.09 32.78
N LYS A 180 -7.29 -10.86 34.09
CA LYS A 180 -6.39 -9.96 34.84
C LYS A 180 -4.95 -10.46 34.88
N LEU A 181 -4.74 -11.79 35.01
CA LEU A 181 -3.38 -12.35 34.96
C LEU A 181 -2.73 -12.14 33.59
N LEU A 182 -3.51 -12.25 32.50
CA LEU A 182 -3.05 -11.94 31.14
C LEU A 182 -2.73 -10.45 30.95
N ASP A 183 -3.51 -9.56 31.57
CA ASP A 183 -3.22 -8.11 31.60
C ASP A 183 -1.93 -7.80 32.38
N LEU A 184 -1.67 -8.49 33.50
CA LEU A 184 -0.40 -8.37 34.25
C LEU A 184 0.82 -8.79 33.41
N ILE A 185 0.67 -9.78 32.53
CA ILE A 185 1.75 -10.26 31.65
C ILE A 185 1.95 -9.32 30.44
N GLN A 186 1.09 -8.31 30.25
CA GLN A 186 1.08 -7.41 29.10
C GLN A 186 1.28 -8.21 27.79
N LEU A 187 0.46 -9.22 27.55
CA LEU A 187 0.61 -10.13 26.40
C LEU A 187 0.78 -9.36 25.08
N ALA A 188 0.07 -8.24 24.93
CA ALA A 188 0.21 -7.32 23.80
C ALA A 188 1.65 -6.80 23.61
N ARG A 189 2.37 -6.47 24.70
CA ARG A 189 3.75 -5.99 24.66
C ARG A 189 4.73 -7.09 24.26
N ILE A 190 4.51 -8.32 24.72
CA ILE A 190 5.32 -9.49 24.32
C ILE A 190 5.11 -9.80 22.84
N VAL A 191 3.86 -9.80 22.38
CA VAL A 191 3.52 -9.98 20.95
C VAL A 191 4.15 -8.87 20.10
N PHE A 192 4.11 -7.62 20.58
CA PHE A 192 4.79 -6.50 19.93
C PHE A 192 6.31 -6.72 19.83
N TRP A 193 6.98 -7.12 20.91
CA TRP A 193 8.42 -7.44 20.88
C TRP A 193 8.75 -8.58 19.92
N LEU A 194 7.94 -9.63 19.89
CA LEU A 194 8.09 -10.76 18.96
C LEU A 194 7.92 -10.32 17.50
N PHE A 195 7.00 -9.40 17.23
CA PHE A 195 6.81 -8.83 15.90
C PHE A 195 8.00 -7.96 15.48
N VAL A 196 8.45 -7.04 16.35
CA VAL A 196 9.59 -6.16 16.08
C VAL A 196 10.87 -6.98 15.87
N ILE A 197 11.15 -7.97 16.74
CA ILE A 197 12.36 -8.78 16.60
C ILE A 197 12.33 -9.60 15.30
N ALA A 198 11.17 -10.12 14.88
CA ALA A 198 11.05 -10.84 13.61
C ALA A 198 11.35 -9.93 12.41
N GLY A 199 10.83 -8.70 12.43
CA GLY A 199 11.10 -7.69 11.40
C GLY A 199 12.58 -7.28 11.36
N VAL A 200 13.12 -6.82 12.48
CA VAL A 200 14.52 -6.38 12.62
C VAL A 200 15.49 -7.51 12.22
N TRP A 201 15.22 -8.74 12.65
CA TRP A 201 16.05 -9.89 12.32
C TRP A 201 16.14 -10.16 10.80
N ALA A 202 15.04 -9.94 10.07
CA ALA A 202 15.01 -10.09 8.62
C ALA A 202 15.95 -9.09 7.91
N PHE A 203 16.09 -7.87 8.44
CA PHE A 203 17.00 -6.84 7.92
C PHE A 203 18.47 -7.09 8.30
N LEU A 204 18.76 -7.61 9.50
CA LEU A 204 20.12 -7.95 9.92
C LEU A 204 20.73 -9.14 9.13
N ARG A 205 19.88 -9.96 8.50
CA ARG A 205 20.29 -11.03 7.57
C ARG A 205 19.53 -10.92 6.26
N PRO A 206 19.93 -10.01 5.35
CA PRO A 206 19.30 -9.86 4.04
C PRO A 206 19.68 -11.03 3.12
N ARG A 207 19.06 -12.19 3.35
CA ARG A 207 19.24 -13.40 2.55
C ARG A 207 17.99 -13.61 1.71
N LEU A 208 18.13 -13.55 0.39
CA LEU A 208 17.08 -14.05 -0.49
C LEU A 208 16.96 -15.57 -0.29
N PRO A 209 15.74 -16.13 -0.15
CA PRO A 209 15.56 -17.57 -0.17
C PRO A 209 16.07 -18.09 -1.52
N ARG A 210 17.06 -18.99 -1.45
CA ARG A 210 17.47 -19.77 -2.61
C ARG A 210 16.39 -20.82 -2.82
N PHE A 211 15.42 -20.55 -3.69
CA PHE A 211 14.65 -21.65 -4.25
C PHE A 211 15.63 -22.50 -5.04
N PRO A 212 15.77 -23.81 -4.72
CA PRO A 212 16.52 -24.68 -5.60
C PRO A 212 15.80 -24.65 -6.93
N ARG A 213 16.48 -24.15 -7.97
CA ARG A 213 15.99 -24.19 -9.34
C ARG A 213 16.04 -25.65 -9.78
N ARG A 214 15.14 -26.49 -9.25
CA ARG A 214 14.86 -27.83 -9.76
C ARG A 214 14.00 -27.68 -11.01
N LEU A 215 14.55 -27.02 -12.02
CA LEU A 215 14.25 -27.39 -13.38
C LEU A 215 15.38 -28.35 -13.74
N PRO A 216 15.10 -29.63 -13.98
CA PRO A 216 16.10 -30.54 -14.54
C PRO A 216 16.76 -29.83 -15.74
N PRO A 217 18.08 -29.87 -15.89
CA PRO A 217 18.67 -29.55 -17.18
C PRO A 217 18.01 -30.49 -18.18
N LEU A 218 17.21 -29.95 -19.09
CA LEU A 218 16.87 -30.64 -20.33
C LEU A 218 18.19 -30.73 -21.10
N THR A 219 19.01 -31.71 -20.74
CA THR A 219 20.09 -32.18 -21.59
C THR A 219 19.44 -32.56 -22.91
N PRO A 220 19.79 -31.91 -24.04
CA PRO A 220 19.36 -32.40 -25.34
C PRO A 220 19.86 -33.85 -25.45
N PRO A 221 19.01 -34.82 -25.80
CA PRO A 221 19.48 -36.15 -26.15
C PRO A 221 20.49 -35.99 -27.28
N ALA A 222 21.64 -36.66 -27.14
CA ALA A 222 22.59 -36.77 -28.22
C ALA A 222 21.85 -37.16 -29.50
N ALA A 223 21.99 -36.35 -30.54
CA ALA A 223 21.35 -36.56 -31.83
C ALA A 223 21.90 -37.84 -32.46
N VAL A 224 21.20 -38.95 -32.24
CA VAL A 224 21.22 -40.09 -33.16
C VAL A 224 20.49 -39.64 -34.41
N ALA A 225 21.14 -39.80 -35.55
CA ALA A 225 20.66 -39.39 -36.86
C ALA A 225 19.39 -40.17 -37.28
N ALA A 226 18.54 -39.44 -38.02
CA ALA A 226 17.41 -39.87 -38.88
C ALA A 226 16.01 -40.06 -38.24
N PRO A 227 14.92 -39.85 -39.01
CA PRO A 227 14.65 -38.87 -40.06
C PRO A 227 13.56 -37.86 -39.63
N ALA A 228 13.36 -36.82 -40.44
CA ALA A 228 12.41 -35.74 -40.23
C ALA A 228 10.96 -36.24 -39.98
N ALA A 229 10.54 -36.23 -38.72
CA ALA A 229 9.14 -36.29 -38.34
C ALA A 229 8.77 -34.94 -37.71
N THR A 230 8.14 -34.09 -38.51
CA THR A 230 7.39 -32.91 -38.09
C THR A 230 6.36 -33.33 -37.04
N LYS A 231 6.70 -33.20 -35.76
CA LYS A 231 5.74 -33.34 -34.67
C LYS A 231 4.81 -32.12 -34.69
N PRO A 232 3.48 -32.28 -34.81
CA PRO A 232 2.55 -31.17 -34.72
C PRO A 232 2.41 -30.80 -33.24
N ALA A 233 3.20 -29.84 -32.78
CA ALA A 233 2.89 -29.17 -31.52
C ALA A 233 1.64 -28.31 -31.73
N THR A 234 0.52 -28.78 -31.17
CA THR A 234 -0.66 -28.00 -30.74
C THR A 234 -1.40 -27.17 -31.80
N THR A 235 -2.18 -27.85 -32.67
CA THR A 235 -3.11 -27.26 -33.64
C THR A 235 -4.16 -26.33 -33.01
N ILE A 236 -4.55 -26.54 -31.74
CA ILE A 236 -5.55 -25.70 -31.06
C ILE A 236 -4.95 -24.34 -30.67
N GLU A 237 -3.72 -24.31 -30.17
CA GLU A 237 -3.02 -23.04 -29.86
C GLU A 237 -2.73 -22.25 -31.14
N ALA A 238 -2.38 -22.93 -32.24
CA ALA A 238 -2.14 -22.30 -33.54
C ALA A 238 -3.43 -21.79 -34.23
N VAL A 239 -4.58 -22.41 -33.98
CA VAL A 239 -5.89 -21.97 -34.52
C VAL A 239 -6.50 -20.85 -33.67
N VAL A 240 -6.37 -20.91 -32.33
CA VAL A 240 -6.91 -19.89 -31.40
C VAL A 240 -6.00 -18.66 -31.29
N PHE A 241 -4.68 -18.82 -31.37
CA PHE A 241 -3.69 -17.72 -31.37
C PHE A 241 -3.06 -17.50 -32.75
N GLY A 242 -3.66 -18.03 -33.81
CA GLY A 242 -3.21 -17.82 -35.19
C GLY A 242 -3.29 -16.36 -35.61
N LYS A 243 -2.41 -15.94 -36.52
CA LYS A 243 -2.36 -14.57 -37.09
C LYS A 243 -3.74 -14.05 -37.51
N ALA A 244 -4.56 -14.90 -38.14
CA ALA A 244 -5.91 -14.55 -38.60
C ALA A 244 -6.91 -14.34 -37.45
N ALA A 245 -6.84 -15.15 -36.38
CA ALA A 245 -7.66 -14.98 -35.19
C ALA A 245 -7.29 -13.68 -34.47
N ILE A 246 -6.00 -13.37 -34.38
CA ILE A 246 -5.50 -12.13 -33.78
C ILE A 246 -6.00 -10.90 -34.54
N LEU A 247 -5.91 -10.91 -35.87
CA LEU A 247 -6.39 -9.83 -36.71
C LEU A 247 -7.90 -9.62 -36.57
N ARG A 248 -8.70 -10.70 -36.63
CA ARG A 248 -10.17 -10.62 -36.48
C ARG A 248 -10.58 -10.08 -35.12
N ALA A 249 -9.97 -10.58 -34.04
CA ALA A 249 -10.23 -10.09 -32.69
C ALA A 249 -9.92 -8.59 -32.58
N LEU A 250 -8.79 -8.16 -33.15
CA LEU A 250 -8.36 -6.77 -33.08
C LEU A 250 -9.25 -5.82 -33.90
N ILE A 251 -9.80 -6.27 -35.03
CA ILE A 251 -10.83 -5.52 -35.78
C ILE A 251 -12.09 -5.38 -34.93
N VAL A 252 -12.60 -6.49 -34.37
CA VAL A 252 -13.82 -6.47 -33.54
C VAL A 252 -13.64 -5.57 -32.32
N PHE A 253 -12.48 -5.63 -31.66
CA PHE A 253 -12.20 -4.77 -30.51
C PHE A 253 -12.13 -3.29 -30.89
N ASN A 254 -11.42 -2.92 -31.96
CA ASN A 254 -11.41 -1.53 -32.43
C ASN A 254 -12.80 -1.02 -32.80
N ALA A 255 -13.67 -1.87 -33.36
CA ALA A 255 -15.04 -1.49 -33.69
C ALA A 255 -15.89 -1.26 -32.43
N LEU A 256 -15.82 -2.16 -31.45
CA LEU A 256 -16.55 -2.03 -30.18
C LEU A 256 -16.10 -0.80 -29.37
N PHE A 257 -14.78 -0.57 -29.30
CA PHE A 257 -14.24 0.58 -28.58
C PHE A 257 -14.50 1.90 -29.32
N ALA A 258 -14.50 1.92 -30.66
CA ALA A 258 -14.94 3.07 -31.44
C ALA A 258 -16.42 3.38 -31.20
N LEU A 259 -17.28 2.36 -31.15
CA LEU A 259 -18.70 2.53 -30.83
C LEU A 259 -18.88 3.13 -29.43
N GLN A 260 -18.19 2.60 -28.41
CA GLN A 260 -18.22 3.15 -27.06
C GLN A 260 -17.74 4.61 -27.03
N THR A 261 -16.64 4.91 -27.73
CA THR A 261 -16.10 6.28 -27.80
C THR A 261 -17.08 7.23 -28.49
N GLY A 262 -17.77 6.77 -29.53
CA GLY A 262 -18.82 7.53 -30.22
C GLY A 262 -20.03 7.81 -29.32
N LEU A 263 -20.46 6.83 -28.52
CA LEU A 263 -21.53 7.02 -27.53
C LEU A 263 -21.09 8.02 -26.45
N ASP A 264 -19.88 7.87 -25.91
CA ASP A 264 -19.33 8.81 -24.93
C ASP A 264 -19.24 10.23 -25.51
N ALA A 265 -18.80 10.40 -26.76
CA ALA A 265 -18.76 11.71 -27.42
C ALA A 265 -20.17 12.30 -27.61
N ALA A 266 -21.17 11.49 -27.98
CA ALA A 266 -22.54 11.95 -28.17
C ALA A 266 -23.21 12.36 -26.85
N TYR A 267 -23.08 11.55 -25.80
CA TYR A 267 -23.78 11.77 -24.53
C TYR A 267 -23.01 12.65 -23.54
N LEU A 268 -21.67 12.57 -23.48
CA LEU A 268 -20.87 13.37 -22.55
C LEU A 268 -20.38 14.68 -23.17
N TRP A 269 -19.99 14.69 -24.45
CA TRP A 269 -19.47 15.91 -25.11
C TRP A 269 -20.55 16.67 -25.90
N GLY A 270 -21.57 15.98 -26.39
CA GLY A 270 -22.65 16.55 -27.20
C GLY A 270 -23.83 17.15 -26.43
N GLY A 271 -23.83 17.10 -25.09
CA GLY A 271 -24.87 17.71 -24.25
C GLY A 271 -26.27 17.08 -24.38
N VAL A 272 -26.38 15.86 -24.94
CA VAL A 272 -27.64 15.14 -25.06
C VAL A 272 -28.07 14.66 -23.66
N ALA A 273 -29.26 15.07 -23.22
CA ALA A 273 -29.82 14.66 -21.93
C ALA A 273 -29.83 13.13 -21.80
N LEU A 274 -29.44 12.63 -20.63
CA LEU A 274 -29.53 11.20 -20.31
C LEU A 274 -30.99 10.74 -20.54
N PRO A 275 -31.22 9.52 -21.09
CA PRO A 275 -32.56 8.97 -21.22
C PRO A 275 -33.32 9.01 -19.89
N ASP A 276 -34.59 9.40 -19.92
CA ASP A 276 -35.44 9.59 -18.75
C ASP A 276 -35.37 8.37 -17.80
N GLY A 277 -34.88 8.59 -16.56
CA GLY A 277 -34.82 7.58 -15.50
C GLY A 277 -33.42 7.05 -15.12
N LEU A 278 -32.33 7.47 -15.79
CA LEU A 278 -30.97 7.11 -15.39
C LEU A 278 -30.34 8.19 -14.49
N SER A 279 -30.11 7.88 -13.22
CA SER A 279 -29.34 8.77 -12.33
C SER A 279 -27.84 8.74 -12.68
N TYR A 280 -27.14 9.86 -12.45
CA TYR A 280 -25.68 9.95 -12.63
C TYR A 280 -24.91 8.85 -11.87
N ALA A 281 -25.38 8.47 -10.68
CA ALA A 281 -24.81 7.38 -9.89
C ALA A 281 -24.96 6.01 -10.57
N ALA A 282 -26.12 5.72 -11.17
CA ALA A 282 -26.35 4.48 -11.91
C ALA A 282 -25.50 4.43 -13.20
N TYR A 283 -25.31 5.56 -13.87
CA TYR A 283 -24.49 5.67 -15.07
C TYR A 283 -22.98 5.49 -14.78
N ALA A 284 -22.48 6.04 -13.66
CA ALA A 284 -21.09 5.88 -13.24
C ALA A 284 -20.76 4.44 -12.80
N HIS A 285 -21.61 3.82 -11.98
CA HIS A 285 -21.36 2.46 -11.47
C HIS A 285 -21.60 1.36 -12.50
N ARG A 286 -22.62 1.45 -13.36
CA ARG A 286 -22.91 0.39 -14.35
C ARG A 286 -21.92 0.39 -15.53
N GLY A 287 -21.33 1.52 -15.86
CA GLY A 287 -20.37 1.62 -16.97
C GLY A 287 -18.93 1.21 -16.59
N ALA A 288 -18.48 1.50 -15.37
CA ALA A 288 -17.06 1.39 -15.03
C ALA A 288 -16.56 -0.08 -14.90
N TYR A 289 -17.30 -0.96 -14.23
CA TYR A 289 -16.82 -2.33 -13.96
C TYR A 289 -16.64 -3.19 -15.22
N PRO A 290 -17.60 -3.19 -16.19
CA PRO A 290 -17.42 -3.94 -17.43
C PRO A 290 -16.27 -3.40 -18.30
N LEU A 291 -16.08 -2.07 -18.34
CA LEU A 291 -15.00 -1.43 -19.11
C LEU A 291 -13.61 -1.76 -18.55
N ILE A 292 -13.47 -1.86 -17.23
CA ILE A 292 -12.21 -2.30 -16.60
C ILE A 292 -11.94 -3.77 -16.93
N ALA A 293 -12.95 -4.64 -16.85
CA ALA A 293 -12.81 -6.06 -17.19
C ALA A 293 -12.43 -6.26 -18.67
N THR A 294 -13.06 -5.53 -19.59
CA THR A 294 -12.74 -5.60 -21.02
C THR A 294 -11.35 -5.02 -21.31
N ALA A 295 -10.94 -3.94 -20.65
CA ALA A 295 -9.58 -3.37 -20.78
C ALA A 295 -8.48 -4.29 -20.22
N LEU A 296 -8.75 -5.06 -19.17
CA LEU A 296 -7.80 -6.04 -18.62
C LEU A 296 -7.69 -7.29 -19.51
N LEU A 297 -8.82 -7.82 -20.01
CA LEU A 297 -8.82 -8.93 -20.97
C LEU A 297 -8.13 -8.54 -22.28
N ALA A 298 -8.39 -7.31 -22.73
CA ALA A 298 -7.70 -6.65 -23.83
C ALA A 298 -6.19 -6.61 -23.63
N ALA A 299 -5.71 -6.08 -22.50
CA ALA A 299 -4.30 -6.00 -22.18
C ALA A 299 -3.63 -7.39 -22.09
N GLY A 300 -4.31 -8.37 -21.50
CA GLY A 300 -3.87 -9.77 -21.49
C GLY A 300 -3.70 -10.34 -22.90
N PHE A 301 -4.64 -10.05 -23.78
CA PHE A 301 -4.59 -10.44 -25.19
C PHE A 301 -3.43 -9.78 -25.95
N VAL A 302 -3.20 -8.47 -25.79
CA VAL A 302 -2.05 -7.74 -26.38
C VAL A 302 -0.73 -8.38 -25.96
N LEU A 303 -0.56 -8.63 -24.66
CA LEU A 303 0.68 -9.18 -24.11
C LEU A 303 0.94 -10.62 -24.57
N ALA A 304 -0.12 -11.40 -24.78
CA ALA A 304 -0.04 -12.74 -25.33
C ALA A 304 0.26 -12.73 -26.84
N ALA A 305 -0.38 -11.84 -27.60
CA ALA A 305 -0.30 -11.76 -29.06
C ALA A 305 0.99 -11.09 -29.59
N LEU A 306 1.61 -10.19 -28.81
CA LEU A 306 2.83 -9.44 -29.14
C LEU A 306 4.06 -9.93 -28.35
N ARG A 307 4.17 -11.26 -28.14
CA ARG A 307 5.39 -11.85 -27.58
C ARG A 307 6.58 -11.59 -28.52
N PRO A 308 7.74 -11.16 -27.99
CA PRO A 308 8.95 -10.96 -28.81
C PRO A 308 9.32 -12.28 -29.53
N GLY A 309 9.37 -12.25 -30.86
CA GLY A 309 9.71 -13.41 -31.70
C GLY A 309 8.54 -14.10 -32.42
N SER A 310 7.30 -13.61 -32.31
CA SER A 310 6.18 -14.12 -33.11
C SER A 310 6.12 -13.47 -34.50
N GLU A 311 5.74 -14.26 -35.52
CA GLU A 311 5.54 -13.79 -36.91
C GLU A 311 4.49 -12.66 -37.04
N THR A 312 3.67 -12.45 -36.02
CA THR A 312 2.71 -11.34 -35.88
C THR A 312 3.36 -9.98 -35.60
N SER A 313 4.61 -9.91 -35.15
CA SER A 313 5.29 -8.64 -34.84
C SER A 313 5.74 -7.86 -36.09
N GLY A 314 5.78 -8.50 -37.26
CA GLY A 314 6.21 -7.88 -38.52
C GLY A 314 5.07 -7.29 -39.36
N ASP A 315 3.81 -7.58 -39.04
CA ASP A 315 2.67 -7.14 -39.86
C ASP A 315 2.28 -5.67 -39.55
N PRO A 316 2.41 -4.74 -40.51
CA PRO A 316 2.11 -3.33 -40.29
C PRO A 316 0.64 -3.08 -39.97
N LEU A 317 -0.28 -3.94 -40.44
CA LEU A 317 -1.71 -3.79 -40.20
C LEU A 317 -2.07 -4.12 -38.74
N ILE A 318 -1.54 -5.23 -38.21
CA ILE A 318 -1.74 -5.60 -36.79
C ILE A 318 -1.17 -4.50 -35.88
N ARG A 319 0.02 -3.97 -36.20
CA ARG A 319 0.63 -2.88 -35.42
C ARG A 319 -0.22 -1.60 -35.44
N ARG A 320 -0.76 -1.21 -36.61
CA ARG A 320 -1.67 -0.06 -36.72
C ARG A 320 -2.95 -0.26 -35.92
N LEU A 321 -3.56 -1.44 -36.01
CA LEU A 321 -4.77 -1.76 -35.25
C LEU A 321 -4.52 -1.81 -33.73
N VAL A 322 -3.33 -2.24 -33.28
CA VAL A 322 -2.96 -2.18 -31.85
C VAL A 322 -2.79 -0.73 -31.41
N TYR A 323 -2.13 0.12 -32.21
CA TYR A 323 -2.02 1.54 -31.87
C TYR A 323 -3.37 2.25 -31.82
N ALA A 324 -4.24 2.02 -32.80
CA ALA A 324 -5.59 2.56 -32.83
C ALA A 324 -6.37 2.14 -31.57
N TRP A 325 -6.26 0.86 -31.20
CA TRP A 325 -6.95 0.36 -30.02
C TRP A 325 -6.42 0.92 -28.70
N VAL A 326 -5.09 1.02 -28.54
CA VAL A 326 -4.50 1.64 -27.34
C VAL A 326 -4.89 3.12 -27.25
N ALA A 327 -4.92 3.83 -28.38
CA ALA A 327 -5.39 5.21 -28.44
C ALA A 327 -6.87 5.33 -28.03
N GLN A 328 -7.75 4.45 -28.54
CA GLN A 328 -9.16 4.41 -28.12
C GLN A 328 -9.30 4.15 -26.61
N ASN A 329 -8.48 3.26 -26.03
CA ASN A 329 -8.47 3.03 -24.58
C ASN A 329 -8.07 4.29 -23.80
N ILE A 330 -7.09 5.07 -24.27
CA ILE A 330 -6.72 6.34 -23.64
C ILE A 330 -7.90 7.32 -23.69
N VAL A 331 -8.62 7.41 -24.82
CA VAL A 331 -9.82 8.25 -24.94
C VAL A 331 -10.92 7.80 -23.97
N LEU A 332 -11.14 6.49 -23.81
CA LEU A 332 -12.10 5.97 -22.83
C LEU A 332 -11.70 6.28 -21.38
N VAL A 333 -10.41 6.26 -21.05
CA VAL A 333 -9.94 6.70 -19.74
C VAL A 333 -10.21 8.19 -19.53
N ILE A 334 -9.99 9.03 -20.55
CA ILE A 334 -10.33 10.47 -20.49
C ILE A 334 -11.84 10.67 -20.29
N SER A 335 -12.68 9.93 -21.03
CA SER A 335 -14.14 9.92 -20.84
C SER A 335 -14.54 9.52 -19.42
N SER A 336 -13.87 8.51 -18.85
CA SER A 336 -14.11 8.06 -17.47
C SER A 336 -13.69 9.12 -16.43
N ILE A 337 -12.61 9.85 -16.69
CA ILE A 337 -12.18 11.00 -15.87
C ILE A 337 -13.25 12.09 -15.89
N LEU A 338 -13.74 12.47 -17.07
CA LEU A 338 -14.81 13.48 -17.22
C LEU A 338 -16.10 13.03 -16.52
N ARG A 339 -16.45 11.75 -16.62
CA ARG A 339 -17.62 11.20 -15.92
C ARG A 339 -17.48 11.29 -14.40
N LEU A 340 -16.28 11.01 -13.88
CA LEU A 340 -16.01 11.14 -12.45
C LEU A 340 -16.03 12.60 -12.01
N ASP A 341 -15.54 13.52 -12.84
CA ASP A 341 -15.57 14.96 -12.60
C ASP A 341 -17.01 15.50 -12.49
N LEU A 342 -17.88 15.14 -13.45
CA LEU A 342 -19.31 15.45 -13.37
C LEU A 342 -19.98 14.85 -12.12
N TYR A 343 -19.58 13.64 -11.72
CA TYR A 343 -20.07 13.00 -10.51
C TYR A 343 -19.63 13.75 -9.24
N ILE A 344 -18.41 14.30 -9.21
CA ILE A 344 -17.92 15.14 -8.11
C ILE A 344 -18.71 16.44 -8.00
N GLY A 345 -19.09 17.04 -9.13
CA GLY A 345 -19.93 18.25 -9.13
C GLY A 345 -21.25 18.07 -8.38
N VAL A 346 -21.79 16.85 -8.34
CA VAL A 346 -23.08 16.52 -7.69
C VAL A 346 -22.93 15.89 -6.30
N TYR A 347 -21.82 15.21 -6.03
CA TYR A 347 -21.65 14.41 -4.80
C TYR A 347 -20.39 14.77 -4.00
N ALA A 348 -19.81 15.94 -4.27
CA ALA A 348 -18.57 16.45 -3.69
C ALA A 348 -17.34 15.53 -3.90
N LEU A 349 -16.18 15.95 -3.41
CA LEU A 349 -14.93 15.20 -3.50
C LEU A 349 -14.75 14.28 -2.27
N THR A 350 -14.19 13.09 -2.49
CA THR A 350 -13.83 12.13 -1.44
C THR A 350 -12.49 11.46 -1.73
N TYR A 351 -11.91 10.78 -0.74
CA TYR A 351 -10.68 10.00 -0.89
C TYR A 351 -10.73 8.99 -2.03
N TRP A 352 -11.83 8.26 -2.17
CA TRP A 352 -11.97 7.22 -3.20
C TRP A 352 -12.00 7.82 -4.61
N ARG A 353 -12.59 9.02 -4.78
CA ARG A 353 -12.63 9.71 -6.08
C ARG A 353 -11.25 10.25 -6.46
N ILE A 354 -10.48 10.80 -5.51
CA ILE A 354 -9.08 11.19 -5.75
C ILE A 354 -8.23 9.96 -6.11
N ALA A 355 -8.38 8.87 -5.35
CA ALA A 355 -7.67 7.62 -5.63
C ALA A 355 -8.01 7.09 -7.04
N ALA A 356 -9.27 7.20 -7.46
CA ALA A 356 -9.70 6.83 -8.80
C ALA A 356 -9.06 7.70 -9.89
N PHE A 357 -8.94 9.03 -9.70
CA PHE A 357 -8.21 9.88 -10.65
C PHE A 357 -6.73 9.51 -10.76
N VAL A 358 -6.04 9.32 -9.62
CA VAL A 358 -4.64 8.89 -9.60
C VAL A 358 -4.48 7.54 -10.32
N TRP A 359 -5.39 6.59 -10.06
CA TRP A 359 -5.40 5.29 -10.72
C TRP A 359 -5.64 5.39 -12.23
N MET A 360 -6.64 6.17 -12.67
CA MET A 360 -6.91 6.39 -14.10
C MET A 360 -5.72 7.06 -14.80
N GLY A 361 -5.06 8.02 -14.15
CA GLY A 361 -3.83 8.63 -14.66
C GLY A 361 -2.67 7.63 -14.80
N LEU A 362 -2.51 6.72 -13.85
CA LEU A 362 -1.54 5.63 -13.93
C LEU A 362 -1.86 4.65 -15.08
N VAL A 363 -3.13 4.32 -15.29
CA VAL A 363 -3.57 3.47 -16.41
C VAL A 363 -3.28 4.14 -17.75
N ALA A 364 -3.67 5.42 -17.91
CA ALA A 364 -3.38 6.19 -19.12
C ALA A 364 -1.87 6.26 -19.39
N SER A 365 -1.06 6.49 -18.35
CA SER A 365 0.41 6.49 -18.45
C SER A 365 0.94 5.11 -18.87
N GLY A 366 0.41 4.02 -18.32
CA GLY A 366 0.77 2.65 -18.68
C GLY A 366 0.45 2.33 -20.15
N LEU A 367 -0.72 2.75 -20.64
CA LEU A 367 -1.12 2.63 -22.05
C LEU A 367 -0.19 3.43 -22.96
N ALA A 368 0.15 4.67 -22.58
CA ALA A 368 1.13 5.48 -23.31
C ALA A 368 2.51 4.81 -23.36
N LEU A 369 2.97 4.21 -22.25
CA LEU A 369 4.22 3.46 -22.21
C LEU A 369 4.20 2.21 -23.13
N ILE A 370 3.03 1.58 -23.35
CA ILE A 370 2.89 0.51 -24.34
C ILE A 370 3.13 1.06 -25.75
N ILE A 371 2.55 2.20 -26.10
CA ILE A 371 2.81 2.86 -27.40
C ILE A 371 4.31 3.14 -27.55
N VAL A 372 4.94 3.75 -26.55
CA VAL A 372 6.38 4.06 -26.55
C VAL A 372 7.21 2.78 -26.70
N ARG A 373 6.83 1.70 -26.01
CA ARG A 373 7.52 0.40 -26.12
C ARG A 373 7.49 -0.12 -27.55
N ILE A 374 6.32 -0.11 -28.20
CA ILE A 374 6.15 -0.62 -29.57
C ILE A 374 6.83 0.31 -30.58
N ALA A 375 6.79 1.63 -30.37
CA ALA A 375 7.42 2.61 -31.22
C ALA A 375 8.95 2.51 -31.19
N LEU A 376 9.52 2.34 -30.00
CA LEU A 376 10.97 2.29 -29.78
C LEU A 376 11.55 0.86 -29.71
N GLY A 377 10.76 -0.17 -30.01
CA GLY A 377 11.20 -1.57 -29.99
C GLY A 377 11.74 -2.06 -28.62
N LYS A 378 11.22 -1.52 -27.51
CA LYS A 378 11.71 -1.83 -26.15
C LYS A 378 11.23 -3.20 -25.66
N SER A 379 12.01 -3.81 -24.76
CA SER A 379 11.69 -5.10 -24.16
C SER A 379 10.53 -5.02 -23.17
N ASN A 380 9.91 -6.17 -22.86
CA ASN A 380 8.87 -6.27 -21.81
C ASN A 380 9.43 -5.91 -20.43
N GLU A 381 10.70 -6.21 -20.17
CA GLU A 381 11.37 -5.85 -18.91
C GLU A 381 11.50 -4.33 -18.75
N TRP A 382 11.75 -3.61 -19.85
CA TRP A 382 11.74 -2.15 -19.87
C TRP A 382 10.36 -1.60 -19.55
N LEU A 383 9.30 -2.12 -20.19
CA LEU A 383 7.93 -1.68 -19.94
C LEU A 383 7.52 -1.90 -18.48
N LEU A 384 7.83 -3.06 -17.90
CA LEU A 384 7.57 -3.34 -16.50
C LEU A 384 8.35 -2.40 -15.57
N SER A 385 9.62 -2.13 -15.88
CA SER A 385 10.45 -1.21 -15.10
C SER A 385 9.93 0.23 -15.18
N ALA A 386 9.48 0.68 -16.35
CA ALA A 386 8.90 2.01 -16.53
C ALA A 386 7.57 2.15 -15.78
N ASN A 387 6.68 1.17 -15.86
CA ASN A 387 5.42 1.18 -15.10
C ASN A 387 5.67 1.19 -13.58
N LEU A 388 6.60 0.37 -13.09
CA LEU A 388 6.99 0.37 -11.68
C LEU A 388 7.59 1.71 -11.25
N ALA A 389 8.40 2.35 -12.11
CA ALA A 389 8.95 3.67 -11.83
C ALA A 389 7.84 4.74 -11.76
N THR A 390 6.93 4.77 -12.73
CA THR A 390 5.78 5.69 -12.73
C THR A 390 4.89 5.50 -11.51
N LEU A 391 4.58 4.24 -11.16
CA LEU A 391 3.81 3.91 -9.95
C LEU A 391 4.54 4.38 -8.68
N SER A 392 5.84 4.07 -8.56
CA SER A 392 6.62 4.44 -7.37
C SER A 392 6.74 5.96 -7.23
N ALA A 393 6.98 6.68 -8.33
CA ALA A 393 7.05 8.13 -8.35
C ALA A 393 5.72 8.78 -7.96
N THR A 394 4.61 8.25 -8.47
CA THR A 394 3.25 8.74 -8.17
C THR A 394 2.93 8.54 -6.69
N LEU A 395 3.13 7.33 -6.16
CA LEU A 395 2.90 7.05 -4.74
C LEU A 395 3.81 7.90 -3.84
N TYR A 396 5.08 8.08 -4.23
CA TYR A 396 6.00 8.94 -3.51
C TYR A 396 5.53 10.40 -3.47
N ALA A 397 5.05 10.94 -4.60
CA ALA A 397 4.48 12.29 -4.65
C ALA A 397 3.22 12.42 -3.78
N CYS A 398 2.35 11.40 -3.77
CA CYS A 398 1.13 11.38 -2.95
C CYS A 398 1.43 11.51 -1.44
N CYS A 399 2.59 11.08 -0.94
CA CYS A 399 2.97 11.28 0.46
C CYS A 399 2.99 12.76 0.88
N PHE A 400 3.36 13.65 -0.04
CA PHE A 400 3.54 15.08 0.24
C PHE A 400 2.25 15.86 0.11
N ILE A 401 1.20 15.25 -0.44
CA ILE A 401 -0.10 15.88 -0.62
C ILE A 401 -0.93 15.68 0.65
N ASN A 402 -1.49 16.78 1.17
CA ASN A 402 -2.51 16.71 2.21
C ASN A 402 -3.89 16.52 1.58
N PHE A 403 -4.25 15.27 1.31
CA PHE A 403 -5.55 14.94 0.71
C PHE A 403 -6.74 15.36 1.57
N ALA A 404 -6.63 15.31 2.91
CA ALA A 404 -7.70 15.77 3.81
C ALA A 404 -7.98 17.27 3.60
N ALA A 405 -6.93 18.10 3.64
CA ALA A 405 -7.08 19.52 3.40
C ALA A 405 -7.51 19.82 1.96
N MET A 406 -7.02 19.09 0.96
CA MET A 406 -7.44 19.24 -0.44
C MET A 406 -8.94 18.99 -0.61
N ILE A 407 -9.45 17.88 -0.05
CA ILE A 407 -10.88 17.55 -0.09
C ILE A 407 -11.69 18.63 0.62
N ALA A 408 -11.26 19.05 1.81
CA ALA A 408 -11.99 20.03 2.60
C ALA A 408 -12.07 21.40 1.90
N ASN A 409 -10.95 21.90 1.37
CA ASN A 409 -10.94 23.17 0.63
C ASN A 409 -11.81 23.06 -0.63
N PHE A 410 -11.66 21.99 -1.43
CA PHE A 410 -12.44 21.81 -2.64
C PHE A 410 -13.95 21.77 -2.36
N ASN A 411 -14.38 21.00 -1.34
CA ASN A 411 -15.78 20.85 -1.01
C ASN A 411 -16.40 22.14 -0.46
N VAL A 412 -15.65 22.91 0.35
CA VAL A 412 -16.10 24.23 0.83
C VAL A 412 -16.22 25.21 -0.34
N ASP A 413 -15.21 25.25 -1.22
CA ASP A 413 -15.15 26.23 -2.33
C ASP A 413 -16.21 25.96 -3.41
N HIS A 414 -16.76 24.74 -3.48
CA HIS A 414 -17.85 24.34 -4.40
C HIS A 414 -19.16 24.00 -3.69
N SER A 415 -19.32 24.45 -2.44
CA SER A 415 -20.54 24.20 -1.66
C SER A 415 -21.62 25.21 -1.97
N LEU A 416 -22.88 24.76 -1.93
CA LEU A 416 -24.05 25.62 -2.07
C LEU A 416 -24.00 26.83 -1.12
N GLU A 417 -23.50 26.62 0.10
CA GLU A 417 -23.43 27.64 1.13
C GLU A 417 -22.34 28.70 0.90
N MET A 418 -21.34 28.40 0.07
CA MET A 418 -20.26 29.33 -0.27
C MET A 418 -20.53 30.05 -1.59
N THR A 419 -21.04 29.35 -2.61
CA THR A 419 -21.21 29.88 -3.96
C THR A 419 -22.65 30.19 -4.34
N GLY A 420 -23.65 29.72 -3.57
CA GLY A 420 -25.07 29.84 -3.91
C GLY A 420 -25.55 28.88 -5.00
N ASP A 421 -24.63 28.07 -5.55
CA ASP A 421 -24.85 27.00 -6.51
C ASP A 421 -24.00 25.80 -6.11
N GLY A 422 -24.45 24.58 -6.42
CA GLY A 422 -23.76 23.33 -6.11
C GLY A 422 -24.44 22.45 -5.06
N THR A 423 -23.65 21.59 -4.42
CA THR A 423 -24.12 20.57 -3.48
C THR A 423 -24.08 21.12 -2.05
N PRO A 424 -25.10 20.86 -1.21
CA PRO A 424 -25.06 21.24 0.20
C PRO A 424 -23.88 20.57 0.91
N ILE A 425 -23.25 21.31 1.82
CA ILE A 425 -22.00 20.87 2.42
C ILE A 425 -22.22 19.80 3.49
N ASP A 426 -21.50 18.68 3.35
CA ASP A 426 -21.47 17.62 4.35
C ASP A 426 -20.42 17.94 5.43
N THR A 427 -20.84 18.70 6.45
CA THR A 427 -19.96 19.08 7.57
C THR A 427 -19.50 17.90 8.41
N GLU A 428 -20.30 16.82 8.50
CA GLU A 428 -19.93 15.62 9.26
C GLU A 428 -18.82 14.86 8.54
N TYR A 429 -18.92 14.73 7.21
CA TYR A 429 -17.84 14.19 6.41
C TYR A 429 -16.57 15.02 6.55
N LEU A 430 -16.64 16.35 6.47
CA LEU A 430 -15.47 17.22 6.63
C LEU A 430 -14.82 17.09 8.01
N ARG A 431 -15.61 16.96 9.08
CA ARG A 431 -15.09 16.68 10.43
C ARG A 431 -14.40 15.31 10.51
N SER A 432 -14.92 14.30 9.80
CA SER A 432 -14.29 12.97 9.74
C SER A 432 -12.88 12.96 9.11
N LEU A 433 -12.52 14.00 8.33
CA LEU A 433 -11.18 14.18 7.77
C LEU A 433 -10.14 14.62 8.83
N GLY A 434 -10.61 14.98 10.03
CA GLY A 434 -9.79 15.41 11.15
C GLY A 434 -9.40 16.89 11.12
N ALA A 435 -8.43 17.26 11.96
CA ALA A 435 -8.01 18.65 12.15
C ALA A 435 -7.50 19.34 10.87
N ALA A 436 -7.10 18.58 9.83
CA ALA A 436 -6.65 19.12 8.56
C ALA A 436 -7.78 19.82 7.76
N ALA A 437 -9.05 19.53 8.04
CA ALA A 437 -10.19 20.19 7.41
C ALA A 437 -10.60 21.51 8.09
N MET A 438 -10.10 21.75 9.31
CA MET A 438 -10.48 22.90 10.14
C MET A 438 -10.28 24.27 9.46
N PRO A 439 -9.15 24.53 8.75
CA PRO A 439 -9.01 25.81 8.05
C PRO A 439 -10.06 26.05 6.95
N ALA A 440 -10.56 24.99 6.31
CA ALA A 440 -11.60 25.12 5.30
C ALA A 440 -12.97 25.39 5.94
N LEU A 441 -13.29 24.67 7.04
CA LEU A 441 -14.51 24.92 7.82
C LEU A 441 -14.54 26.33 8.41
N ASP A 442 -13.39 26.88 8.83
CA ASP A 442 -13.33 28.26 9.30
C ASP A 442 -13.79 29.25 8.24
N ARG A 443 -13.34 29.09 7.00
CA ARG A 443 -13.74 29.98 5.90
C ARG A 443 -15.25 29.90 5.68
N LEU A 444 -15.83 28.71 5.76
CA LEU A 444 -17.26 28.50 5.66
C LEU A 444 -18.01 29.21 6.80
N TYR A 445 -17.60 29.01 8.05
CA TYR A 445 -18.26 29.63 9.20
C TYR A 445 -18.12 31.15 9.21
N MET A 446 -16.95 31.66 8.82
CA MET A 446 -16.74 33.10 8.60
C MET A 446 -17.72 33.66 7.57
N HIS A 447 -17.94 32.94 6.46
CA HIS A 447 -18.86 33.35 5.40
C HIS A 447 -20.33 33.33 5.86
N GLN A 448 -20.74 32.27 6.55
CA GLN A 448 -22.14 32.09 6.96
C GLN A 448 -22.54 32.97 8.15
N PHE A 449 -21.66 33.13 9.15
CA PHE A 449 -22.01 33.73 10.44
C PHE A 449 -21.29 35.05 10.71
N GLY A 450 -20.31 35.44 9.87
CA GLY A 450 -19.53 36.67 10.06
C GLY A 450 -18.55 36.61 11.24
N ASN A 451 -18.45 35.47 11.94
CA ASN A 451 -17.59 35.26 13.11
C ASN A 451 -17.00 33.83 13.12
N GLN A 452 -15.88 33.64 13.83
CA GLN A 452 -15.20 32.34 13.90
C GLN A 452 -15.95 31.49 14.91
N THR A 453 -17.08 30.94 14.50
CA THR A 453 -17.85 30.04 15.36
C THR A 453 -17.25 28.65 15.31
N THR A 454 -16.97 28.10 16.49
CA THR A 454 -16.39 26.76 16.65
C THR A 454 -17.32 25.98 17.56
N CYS A 455 -17.83 24.84 17.10
CA CYS A 455 -18.59 23.97 18.00
C CYS A 455 -17.63 23.27 18.98
N LEU A 456 -18.17 22.80 20.11
CA LEU A 456 -17.35 22.15 21.15
C LEU A 456 -16.55 20.95 20.60
N ALA A 457 -17.15 20.15 19.70
CA ALA A 457 -16.47 19.00 19.10
C ALA A 457 -15.28 19.41 18.22
N ASP A 458 -15.42 20.49 17.46
CA ASP A 458 -14.33 21.01 16.61
C ASP A 458 -13.17 21.54 17.48
N GLN A 459 -13.51 22.22 18.59
CA GLN A 459 -12.51 22.73 19.53
C GLN A 459 -11.73 21.60 20.22
N ILE A 460 -12.43 20.58 20.72
CA ILE A 460 -11.79 19.40 21.34
C ILE A 460 -10.80 18.76 20.36
N MET A 461 -11.21 18.56 19.11
CA MET A 461 -10.33 17.97 18.09
C MET A 461 -9.08 18.82 17.82
N ILE A 462 -9.22 20.15 17.82
CA ILE A 462 -8.11 21.08 17.65
C ILE A 462 -7.17 21.00 18.85
N ASP A 463 -7.71 21.08 20.06
CA ASP A 463 -6.95 21.03 21.30
C ASP A 463 -6.20 19.69 21.43
N ASP A 464 -6.85 18.58 21.09
CA ASP A 464 -6.23 17.25 21.03
C ASP A 464 -5.08 17.21 20.01
N THR A 465 -5.26 17.79 18.83
CA THR A 465 -4.22 17.84 17.79
C THR A 465 -3.02 18.70 18.23
N ILE A 466 -3.28 19.84 18.86
CA ILE A 466 -2.24 20.71 19.42
C ILE A 466 -1.50 19.98 20.56
N ALA A 467 -2.23 19.32 21.46
CA ALA A 467 -1.65 18.56 22.57
C ALA A 467 -0.80 17.39 22.07
N GLU A 468 -1.26 16.67 21.04
CA GLU A 468 -0.50 15.59 20.41
C GLU A 468 0.78 16.12 19.76
N GLN A 469 0.73 17.21 18.99
CA GLN A 469 1.93 17.79 18.35
C GLN A 469 2.93 18.42 19.33
N LYS A 470 2.51 18.78 20.55
CA LYS A 470 3.42 19.17 21.64
C LYS A 470 4.27 17.99 22.12
N GLN A 471 3.80 16.76 21.95
CA GLN A 471 4.60 15.58 22.21
C GLN A 471 5.64 15.41 21.10
N TRP A 472 6.92 15.48 21.46
CA TRP A 472 8.02 15.38 20.47
C TRP A 472 7.96 14.10 19.62
N ARG A 473 7.35 13.02 20.14
CA ARG A 473 7.19 11.74 19.43
C ARG A 473 6.22 11.81 18.25
N ALA A 474 5.12 12.55 18.41
CA ALA A 474 4.07 12.70 17.40
C ALA A 474 4.39 13.77 16.34
N TRP A 475 5.49 14.50 16.54
CA TRP A 475 5.86 15.60 15.67
C TRP A 475 5.95 15.16 14.21
N SER A 476 5.33 15.93 13.32
CA SER A 476 5.51 15.82 11.88
C SER A 476 5.56 17.22 11.28
N PHE A 477 6.24 17.39 10.14
CA PHE A 477 6.34 18.71 9.51
C PHE A 477 4.96 19.23 9.07
N ARG A 478 4.08 18.34 8.61
CA ARG A 478 2.68 18.68 8.28
C ARG A 478 1.89 19.09 9.52
N GLY A 479 1.98 18.32 10.60
CA GLY A 479 1.30 18.62 11.86
C GLY A 479 1.73 19.96 12.45
N TRP A 480 3.04 20.23 12.44
CA TRP A 480 3.59 21.52 12.87
C TRP A 480 3.04 22.71 12.06
N ARG A 481 2.98 22.60 10.72
CA ARG A 481 2.38 23.63 9.86
C ARG A 481 0.89 23.84 10.16
N LEU A 482 0.16 22.76 10.43
CA LEU A 482 -1.26 22.81 10.76
C LEU A 482 -1.48 23.53 12.10
N VAL A 483 -0.71 23.18 13.14
CA VAL A 483 -0.80 23.83 14.46
C VAL A 483 -0.55 25.33 14.37
N GLN A 484 0.41 25.80 13.55
CA GLN A 484 0.61 27.23 13.36
C GLN A 484 -0.57 27.99 12.76
N VAL A 485 -1.43 27.31 12.00
CA VAL A 485 -2.67 27.87 11.48
C VAL A 485 -3.76 27.85 12.55
N LEU A 486 -3.85 26.76 13.31
CA LEU A 486 -4.86 26.58 14.36
C LEU A 486 -4.61 27.47 15.59
N ASP A 487 -3.35 27.67 16.00
CA ASP A 487 -2.95 28.54 17.12
C ASP A 487 -3.32 30.02 16.90
N LYS A 488 -3.57 30.42 15.64
CA LYS A 488 -4.03 31.78 15.31
C LYS A 488 -5.54 31.98 15.54
N ARG A 489 -6.28 30.93 15.90
CA ARG A 489 -7.71 31.04 16.21
C ARG A 489 -7.92 31.83 17.50
N GLY A 490 -8.96 32.66 17.51
CA GLY A 490 -9.47 33.30 18.73
C GLY A 490 -10.16 32.29 19.67
N PRO A 491 -10.62 32.74 20.85
CA PRO A 491 -11.33 31.89 21.80
C PRO A 491 -12.63 31.32 21.19
N LEU A 492 -13.08 30.18 21.74
CA LEU A 492 -14.32 29.50 21.35
C LEU A 492 -15.51 30.47 21.31
N VAL A 493 -16.10 30.66 20.13
CA VAL A 493 -17.38 31.34 19.96
C VAL A 493 -18.41 30.29 19.56
N LEU A 494 -19.40 30.04 20.41
CA LEU A 494 -20.46 29.08 20.09
C LEU A 494 -21.32 29.63 18.94
N PRO A 495 -21.66 28.81 17.93
CA PRO A 495 -22.61 29.23 16.90
C PRO A 495 -23.96 29.56 17.55
N PRO A 496 -24.67 30.60 17.05
CA PRO A 496 -26.02 30.88 17.51
C PRO A 496 -26.90 29.64 17.28
N PRO A 497 -27.87 29.36 18.17
CA PRO A 497 -28.74 28.20 18.02
C PRO A 497 -29.44 28.28 16.65
N THR A 498 -29.33 27.20 15.87
CA THR A 498 -30.09 27.04 14.63
C THR A 498 -31.57 27.13 14.96
N GLN A 499 -32.22 28.24 14.60
CA GLN A 499 -33.67 28.32 14.70
C GLN A 499 -34.26 27.25 13.76
N PRO A 500 -35.17 26.38 14.23
CA PRO A 500 -35.88 25.47 13.35
C PRO A 500 -36.59 26.32 12.29
N SER A 501 -36.38 25.97 11.02
CA SER A 501 -37.09 26.55 9.88
C SER A 501 -38.59 26.47 10.16
N GLN A 502 -39.20 27.61 10.50
CA GLN A 502 -40.65 27.68 10.60
C GLN A 502 -41.21 27.36 9.21
N PRO A 503 -42.13 26.39 9.07
CA PRO A 503 -42.84 26.21 7.82
C PRO A 503 -43.58 27.52 7.52
N SER A 504 -43.34 28.10 6.35
CA SER A 504 -44.09 29.23 5.85
C SER A 504 -45.56 28.84 5.78
N VAL A 505 -46.36 29.36 6.71
CA VAL A 505 -47.81 29.33 6.61
C VAL A 505 -48.17 30.29 5.48
N PRO A 506 -48.80 29.82 4.39
CA PRO A 506 -49.27 30.73 3.37
C PRO A 506 -50.43 31.55 3.95
N ASP A 507 -50.30 32.87 3.91
CA ASP A 507 -51.38 33.80 4.23
C ASP A 507 -52.61 33.48 3.36
N ARG A 508 -53.76 33.34 4.00
CA ARG A 508 -55.08 33.20 3.36
C ARG A 508 -55.78 34.53 3.27
#